data_AF-R6M734-F1
#
_entry.id   AF-R6M734-F1
#
_cell.length_a   1.000
_cell.length_b   1.000
_cell.length_c   1.000
_cell.angle_alpha   90.00
_cell.angle_beta   90.00
_cell.angle_gamma   90.00
#
_symmetry.space_group_name_H-M   'P 1'
#
loop_
_entity.id
_entity.type
_entity.pdbx_description
1 polymer ?
#
loop_
_entity_poly.entity_id
_entity_poly.type
_entity_poly.pdbx_seq_one_letter_code
_entity_poly.pdbx_strand_id
1 'polypeptide(L)'
;MTLFIISFAVIILLVVLMSLILKNAVKEVDKKSKSYFVDKLQEYDYLIDEKEKKLSELESELEKRKNGLKDGNGDINNPNYDFDSSIIDMLTETNYLDKNIFELNKKIEEKFIINYEDLLKDFLSNIKDNNKYDFTLKLRNKFTPDEIYKIETLLPEERDKYLKELLTDEEYKVYEIFVISNKFNMVDFIDYLNRLIELNNPTVTVLVPNKNINYDYIDSKIKTKVSDNIYRGIKIIYKNKVYDFSLNEGNV
;
A
#
# COMPACT_ATOMS: atom_id res chain seq x y z
N MET A 1 -43.54 21.77 -41.49
CA MET A 1 -43.67 22.35 -40.13
C MET A 1 -44.39 21.40 -39.16
N THR A 2 -45.56 20.87 -39.54
CA THR A 2 -46.33 19.89 -38.74
C THR A 2 -45.57 18.60 -38.40
N LEU A 3 -44.85 18.00 -39.36
CA LEU A 3 -44.04 16.79 -39.12
C LEU A 3 -42.89 17.02 -38.12
N PHE A 4 -42.27 18.20 -38.12
CA PHE A 4 -41.22 18.56 -37.17
C PHE A 4 -41.78 18.71 -35.75
N ILE A 5 -42.96 19.31 -35.60
CA ILE A 5 -43.63 19.46 -34.30
C ILE A 5 -44.02 18.09 -33.72
N ILE A 6 -44.54 17.18 -34.57
CA ILE A 6 -44.90 15.82 -34.15
C ILE A 6 -43.65 15.03 -33.72
N SER A 7 -42.56 15.11 -34.50
CA SER A 7 -41.29 14.46 -34.14
C SER A 7 -40.74 14.96 -32.80
N PHE A 8 -40.80 16.28 -32.56
CA PHE A 8 -40.36 16.87 -31.30
C PHE A 8 -41.23 16.43 -30.11
N ALA A 9 -42.54 16.32 -30.29
CA ALA A 9 -43.46 15.82 -29.27
C ALA A 9 -43.17 14.36 -28.90
N VAL A 10 -42.83 13.50 -29.87
CA VAL A 10 -42.45 12.10 -29.64
C VAL A 10 -41.15 11.99 -28.85
N ILE A 11 -40.15 12.84 -29.14
CA ILE A 11 -38.89 12.86 -28.40
C ILE A 11 -39.12 13.24 -26.94
N ILE A 12 -39.93 14.27 -26.66
CA ILE A 12 -40.27 14.67 -25.29
C ILE A 12 -40.99 13.53 -24.55
N LEU A 13 -41.93 12.84 -25.21
CA LEU A 13 -42.64 11.71 -24.63
C LEU A 13 -41.67 10.57 -24.24
N LEU A 14 -40.71 10.24 -25.09
CA LEU A 14 -39.71 9.20 -24.82
C LEU A 14 -38.80 9.57 -23.64
N VAL A 15 -38.40 10.84 -23.52
CA VAL A 15 -37.60 11.32 -22.38
C VAL A 15 -38.39 11.21 -21.07
N VAL A 16 -39.68 11.55 -21.10
CA VAL A 16 -40.56 11.41 -19.92
C VAL A 16 -40.74 9.93 -19.53
N LEU A 17 -40.93 9.04 -20.50
CA LEU A 17 -41.04 7.60 -20.24
C LEU A 17 -39.75 7.03 -19.62
N MET A 18 -38.58 7.41 -20.15
CA MET A 18 -37.29 7.00 -19.58
C MET A 18 -37.11 7.48 -18.13
N SER A 19 -37.53 8.72 -17.83
CA SER A 19 -37.49 9.27 -16.47
C SER A 19 -38.39 8.49 -15.51
N LEU A 20 -39.57 8.06 -15.96
CA LEU A 20 -40.48 7.23 -15.14
C LEU A 20 -39.91 5.84 -14.86
N ILE A 21 -39.30 5.19 -15.86
CA ILE A 21 -38.64 3.89 -15.69
C ILE A 21 -37.49 4.00 -14.69
N LEU A 22 -36.66 5.04 -14.82
CA LEU A 22 -35.55 5.31 -13.89
C LEU A 22 -36.07 5.53 -12.47
N LYS A 23 -37.13 6.32 -12.29
CA LYS A 23 -37.73 6.59 -10.97
C LYS A 23 -38.28 5.32 -10.32
N ASN A 24 -38.86 4.40 -11.11
CA ASN A 24 -39.36 3.13 -10.62
C ASN A 24 -38.21 2.16 -10.27
N ALA A 25 -37.17 2.09 -11.10
CA ALA A 25 -35.98 1.29 -10.82
C ALA A 25 -35.27 1.75 -9.53
N VAL A 26 -35.10 3.06 -9.34
CA VAL A 26 -34.51 3.63 -8.12
C VAL A 26 -35.34 3.27 -6.87
N LYS A 27 -36.67 3.32 -6.95
CA LYS A 27 -37.55 2.91 -5.83
C LYS A 27 -37.39 1.42 -5.48
N GLU A 28 -37.27 0.57 -6.49
CA GLU A 28 -37.11 -0.86 -6.27
C GLU A 28 -35.73 -1.21 -5.71
N VAL A 29 -34.68 -0.53 -6.18
CA VAL A 29 -33.33 -0.64 -5.63
C VAL A 29 -33.26 -0.11 -4.20
N ASP A 30 -33.89 1.03 -3.88
CA ASP A 30 -33.94 1.56 -2.51
C ASP A 30 -34.65 0.60 -1.55
N LYS A 31 -35.76 -0.02 -1.99
CA LYS A 31 -36.48 -1.02 -1.19
C LYS A 31 -35.65 -2.30 -0.97
N LYS A 32 -34.99 -2.81 -2.01
CA LYS A 32 -34.12 -3.99 -1.91
C LYS A 32 -32.88 -3.70 -1.06
N SER A 33 -32.28 -2.52 -1.22
CA SER A 33 -31.14 -2.05 -0.44
C SER A 33 -31.47 -1.97 1.04
N LYS A 34 -32.59 -1.30 1.41
CA LYS A 34 -33.05 -1.24 2.81
C LYS A 34 -33.32 -2.62 3.40
N SER A 35 -33.99 -3.51 2.67
CA SER A 35 -34.21 -4.90 3.15
C SER A 35 -32.88 -5.61 3.36
N TYR A 36 -31.97 -5.57 2.38
CA TYR A 36 -30.68 -6.24 2.46
C TYR A 36 -29.83 -5.74 3.64
N PHE A 37 -29.82 -4.43 3.90
CA PHE A 37 -29.12 -3.87 5.06
C PHE A 37 -29.77 -4.26 6.39
N VAL A 38 -31.10 -4.28 6.47
CA VAL A 38 -31.82 -4.71 7.68
C VAL A 38 -31.58 -6.20 7.95
N ASP A 39 -31.66 -7.04 6.94
CA ASP A 39 -31.43 -8.49 7.05
C ASP A 39 -29.97 -8.77 7.47
N LYS A 40 -29.00 -8.02 6.92
CA LYS A 40 -27.60 -8.12 7.32
C LYS A 40 -27.34 -7.66 8.75
N LEU A 41 -28.02 -6.61 9.20
CA LEU A 41 -27.91 -6.15 10.59
C LEU A 41 -28.48 -7.19 11.56
N GLN A 42 -29.61 -7.81 11.24
CA GLN A 42 -30.17 -8.90 12.06
C GLN A 42 -29.26 -10.13 12.10
N GLU A 43 -28.58 -10.45 10.99
CA GLU A 43 -27.59 -11.52 10.95
C GLU A 43 -26.37 -11.21 11.85
N TYR A 44 -25.92 -9.94 11.89
CA TYR A 44 -24.87 -9.52 12.81
C TYR A 44 -25.32 -9.54 14.27
N ASP A 45 -26.53 -9.08 14.58
CA ASP A 45 -27.09 -9.16 15.93
C ASP A 45 -27.14 -10.62 16.42
N TYR A 46 -27.59 -11.55 15.57
CA TYR A 46 -27.58 -12.98 15.88
C TYR A 46 -26.17 -13.52 16.15
N LEU A 47 -25.18 -13.13 15.34
CA LEU A 47 -23.79 -13.52 15.53
C LEU A 47 -23.20 -12.92 16.81
N ILE A 48 -23.58 -11.68 17.17
CA ILE A 48 -23.17 -11.02 18.42
C ILE A 48 -23.76 -11.79 19.61
N ASP A 49 -25.05 -12.09 19.60
CA ASP A 49 -25.71 -12.88 20.65
C ASP A 49 -25.06 -14.27 20.82
N GLU A 50 -24.72 -14.95 19.70
CA GLU A 50 -24.05 -16.25 19.76
C GLU A 50 -22.64 -16.14 20.38
N LYS A 51 -21.91 -15.07 20.07
CA LYS A 51 -20.58 -14.80 20.62
C LYS A 51 -20.64 -14.42 22.09
N GLU A 52 -21.61 -13.60 22.50
CA GLU A 52 -21.82 -13.19 23.89
C GLU A 52 -22.22 -14.40 24.75
N LYS A 53 -23.06 -15.29 24.21
CA LYS A 53 -23.38 -16.56 24.88
C LYS A 53 -22.16 -17.46 25.05
N LYS A 54 -21.33 -17.64 24.02
CA LYS A 54 -20.06 -18.39 24.13
C LYS A 54 -19.09 -17.75 25.13
N LEU A 55 -19.04 -16.42 25.18
CA LEU A 55 -18.20 -15.70 26.14
C LEU A 55 -18.64 -15.97 27.58
N SER A 56 -19.94 -15.86 27.86
CA SER A 56 -20.49 -16.15 29.20
C SER A 56 -20.31 -17.61 29.63
N GLU A 57 -20.42 -18.56 28.69
CA GLU A 57 -20.11 -19.98 28.95
C GLU A 57 -18.63 -20.17 29.33
N LEU A 58 -17.71 -19.54 28.60
CA LEU A 58 -16.26 -19.60 28.89
C LEU A 58 -15.91 -18.91 30.21
N GLU A 59 -16.52 -17.77 30.53
CA GLU A 59 -16.35 -17.08 31.81
C GLU A 59 -16.84 -17.94 32.98
N SER A 60 -18.01 -18.58 32.85
CA SER A 60 -18.53 -19.51 33.85
C SER A 60 -17.61 -20.73 34.03
N GLU A 61 -17.02 -21.24 32.95
CA GLU A 61 -16.07 -22.36 33.03
C GLU A 61 -14.76 -21.95 33.71
N LEU A 62 -14.24 -20.75 33.42
CA LEU A 62 -13.08 -20.17 34.10
C LEU A 62 -13.33 -19.97 35.59
N GLU A 63 -14.51 -19.46 35.97
CA GLU A 63 -14.88 -19.25 37.37
C GLU A 63 -14.99 -20.57 38.14
N LYS A 64 -15.58 -21.61 37.51
CA LYS A 64 -15.60 -22.97 38.06
C LYS A 64 -14.20 -23.57 38.23
N ARG A 65 -13.30 -23.38 37.27
CA ARG A 65 -11.89 -23.81 37.38
C ARG A 65 -11.15 -23.06 38.48
N LYS A 66 -11.39 -21.75 38.63
CA LYS A 66 -10.80 -20.91 39.69
C LYS A 66 -11.28 -21.31 41.09
N ASN A 67 -12.55 -21.67 41.24
CA ASN A 67 -13.10 -22.15 42.51
C ASN A 67 -12.65 -23.57 42.84
N GLY A 68 -12.58 -24.48 41.86
CA GLY A 68 -12.03 -25.84 42.06
C GLY A 68 -10.56 -25.87 42.47
N LEU A 69 -9.78 -24.83 42.13
CA LEU A 69 -8.39 -24.64 42.59
C LEU A 69 -8.30 -24.14 44.06
N LYS A 70 -9.35 -23.52 44.59
CA LYS A 70 -9.36 -23.02 45.99
C LYS A 70 -9.67 -24.12 47.02
N ASP A 71 -10.37 -25.18 46.61
CA ASP A 71 -10.76 -26.28 47.50
C ASP A 71 -9.64 -27.34 47.70
N GLY A 72 -8.46 -27.13 47.10
CA GLY A 72 -7.32 -28.06 47.16
C GLY A 72 -6.21 -27.71 48.16
N ASN A 73 -6.28 -26.58 48.87
CA ASN A 73 -5.28 -26.23 49.88
C ASN A 73 -5.70 -26.76 51.25
N GLY A 74 -5.54 -28.07 51.43
CA GLY A 74 -5.50 -28.67 52.76
C GLY A 74 -4.28 -28.17 53.54
N ASP A 75 -4.49 -27.89 54.83
CA ASP A 75 -3.49 -27.51 55.83
C ASP A 75 -2.15 -28.23 55.65
N ILE A 76 -1.14 -27.51 55.16
CA ILE A 76 0.26 -27.88 55.31
C ILE A 76 0.94 -26.76 56.09
N ASN A 77 1.07 -26.99 57.40
CA ASN A 77 1.93 -26.21 58.28
C ASN A 77 3.38 -26.31 57.79
N ASN A 78 3.89 -25.25 57.16
CA ASN A 78 5.31 -25.05 56.90
C ASN A 78 5.70 -23.59 57.19
N PRO A 79 6.95 -23.31 57.57
CA PRO A 79 7.33 -22.12 58.33
C PRO A 79 7.20 -20.85 57.50
N ASN A 80 6.72 -19.81 58.18
CA ASN A 80 6.44 -18.47 57.71
C ASN A 80 7.66 -17.83 57.03
N TYR A 81 7.73 -17.90 55.71
CA TYR A 81 8.61 -17.07 54.89
C TYR A 81 7.78 -16.49 53.74
N ASP A 82 7.29 -15.28 53.95
CA ASP A 82 6.39 -14.56 53.06
C ASP A 82 7.22 -13.91 51.95
N PHE A 83 7.36 -14.60 50.80
CA PHE A 83 7.80 -13.90 49.60
C PHE A 83 6.66 -12.99 49.18
N ASP A 84 6.95 -11.69 49.05
CA ASP A 84 6.02 -10.70 48.51
C ASP A 84 5.69 -11.06 47.05
N SER A 85 4.68 -11.93 46.88
CA SER A 85 4.21 -12.41 45.58
C SER A 85 3.44 -11.33 44.83
N SER A 86 3.22 -10.16 45.44
CA SER A 86 2.51 -9.02 44.85
C SER A 86 3.10 -8.61 43.50
N ILE A 87 4.42 -8.79 43.30
CA ILE A 87 5.07 -8.50 42.01
C ILE A 87 4.69 -9.55 40.95
N ILE A 88 4.63 -10.84 41.32
CA ILE A 88 4.24 -11.92 40.39
C ILE A 88 2.74 -11.88 40.10
N ASP A 89 1.92 -11.56 41.11
CA ASP A 89 0.49 -11.36 40.97
C ASP A 89 0.20 -10.11 40.13
N MET A 90 0.91 -8.99 40.35
CA MET A 90 0.84 -7.82 39.45
C MET A 90 1.24 -8.16 38.01
N LEU A 91 2.33 -8.90 37.82
CA LEU A 91 2.77 -9.29 36.47
C LEU A 91 1.74 -10.18 35.79
N THR A 92 1.09 -11.09 36.52
CA THR A 92 0.10 -12.02 35.95
C THR A 92 -1.31 -11.46 35.80
N GLU A 93 -1.68 -10.44 36.58
CA GLU A 93 -2.96 -9.71 36.53
C GLU A 93 -2.97 -8.53 35.54
N THR A 94 -1.81 -8.08 35.05
CA THR A 94 -1.78 -7.02 34.04
C THR A 94 -2.37 -7.49 32.70
N ASN A 95 -3.45 -6.83 32.25
CA ASN A 95 -4.10 -7.05 30.95
C ASN A 95 -3.20 -6.81 29.72
N TYR A 96 -1.95 -6.39 29.91
CA TYR A 96 -0.99 -6.08 28.85
C TYR A 96 -0.07 -7.25 28.49
N LEU A 97 -0.05 -8.32 29.29
CA LEU A 97 0.70 -9.53 28.99
C LEU A 97 -0.14 -10.44 28.09
N ASP A 98 -0.06 -10.21 26.78
CA ASP A 98 -0.62 -11.14 25.79
C ASP A 98 0.17 -12.46 25.84
N LYS A 99 -0.37 -13.42 26.60
CA LYS A 99 0.26 -14.73 26.83
C LYS A 99 0.48 -15.52 25.53
N ASN A 100 -0.19 -15.14 24.44
CA ASN A 100 -0.11 -15.82 23.16
C ASN A 100 0.92 -15.21 22.20
N ILE A 101 1.59 -14.10 22.55
CA ILE A 101 2.49 -13.39 21.62
C ILE A 101 3.69 -14.26 21.18
N PHE A 102 4.23 -15.08 22.09
CA PHE A 102 5.29 -16.02 21.77
C PHE A 102 4.80 -17.15 20.87
N GLU A 103 3.58 -17.65 21.11
CA GLU A 103 2.98 -18.69 20.27
C GLU A 103 2.63 -18.17 18.87
N LEU A 104 2.17 -16.91 18.79
CA LEU A 104 1.90 -16.22 17.54
C LEU A 104 3.20 -15.98 16.75
N ASN A 105 4.25 -15.47 17.40
CA ASN A 105 5.57 -15.31 16.79
C ASN A 105 6.12 -16.64 16.26
N LYS A 106 5.99 -17.72 17.04
CA LYS A 106 6.37 -19.06 16.61
C LYS A 106 5.59 -19.53 15.38
N LYS A 107 4.27 -19.30 15.34
CA LYS A 107 3.44 -19.60 14.15
C LYS A 107 3.86 -18.78 12.93
N ILE A 108 4.26 -17.52 13.11
CA ILE A 108 4.79 -16.68 12.03
C ILE A 108 6.17 -17.22 11.58
N GLU A 109 7.04 -17.65 12.50
CA GLU A 109 8.29 -18.37 12.19
C GLU A 109 8.08 -19.61 11.33
N GLU A 110 7.12 -20.46 11.70
CA GLU A 110 6.85 -21.71 11.00
C GLU A 110 6.19 -21.49 9.62
N LYS A 111 5.35 -20.46 9.47
CA LYS A 111 4.57 -20.24 8.22
C LYS A 111 5.18 -19.23 7.26
N PHE A 112 5.96 -18.26 7.75
CA PHE A 112 6.55 -17.20 6.94
C PHE A 112 7.97 -17.57 6.45
N ILE A 113 8.03 -18.68 5.72
CA ILE A 113 9.26 -19.20 5.10
C ILE A 113 9.24 -18.81 3.62
N ILE A 114 9.83 -17.65 3.31
CA ILE A 114 9.98 -17.15 1.95
C ILE A 114 11.47 -17.15 1.61
N ASN A 115 11.85 -17.74 0.48
CA ASN A 115 13.20 -17.59 -0.05
C ASN A 115 13.32 -16.24 -0.76
N TYR A 116 13.80 -15.24 -0.04
CA TYR A 116 13.96 -13.88 -0.57
C TYR A 116 15.02 -13.79 -1.68
N GLU A 117 16.02 -14.68 -1.70
CA GLU A 117 17.02 -14.69 -2.75
C GLU A 117 16.42 -15.14 -4.09
N ASP A 118 15.63 -16.21 -4.09
CA ASP A 118 14.92 -16.67 -5.29
C ASP A 118 13.89 -15.63 -5.75
N LEU A 119 13.16 -15.01 -4.81
CA LEU A 119 12.24 -13.92 -5.11
C LEU A 119 12.94 -12.75 -5.79
N LEU A 120 14.13 -12.35 -5.32
CA LEU A 120 14.90 -11.27 -5.94
C LEU A 120 15.43 -11.66 -7.32
N LYS A 121 15.88 -12.90 -7.51
CA LYS A 121 16.29 -13.41 -8.84
C LYS A 121 15.13 -13.44 -9.83
N ASP A 122 13.97 -13.90 -9.40
CA ASP A 122 12.74 -13.89 -10.19
C ASP A 122 12.27 -12.45 -10.48
N PHE A 123 12.43 -11.54 -9.53
CA PHE A 123 12.13 -10.13 -9.74
C PHE A 123 13.06 -9.52 -10.80
N LEU A 124 14.36 -9.81 -10.73
CA LEU A 124 15.35 -9.34 -11.70
C LEU A 124 15.13 -9.91 -13.10
N SER A 125 14.75 -11.19 -13.22
CA SER A 125 14.49 -11.80 -14.54
C SER A 125 13.29 -11.17 -15.26
N ASN A 126 12.33 -10.63 -14.51
CA ASN A 126 11.18 -9.90 -15.03
C ASN A 126 11.50 -8.44 -15.40
N ILE A 127 12.67 -7.92 -14.99
CA ILE A 127 13.09 -6.56 -15.34
C ILE A 127 13.66 -6.56 -16.76
N LYS A 128 12.96 -5.88 -17.67
CA LYS A 128 13.52 -5.58 -18.99
C LYS A 128 14.62 -4.54 -18.87
N ASP A 129 15.85 -4.94 -19.16
CA ASP A 129 16.94 -3.99 -19.35
C ASP A 129 16.62 -3.09 -20.54
N ASN A 130 16.74 -1.78 -20.32
CA ASN A 130 16.49 -0.80 -21.35
C ASN A 130 17.44 0.37 -21.19
N ASN A 131 18.08 0.76 -22.30
CA ASN A 131 19.01 1.89 -22.39
C ASN A 131 18.33 3.26 -22.17
N LYS A 132 17.02 3.28 -21.87
CA LYS A 132 16.24 4.47 -21.55
C LYS A 132 16.83 5.30 -20.41
N TYR A 133 17.41 4.66 -19.39
CA TYR A 133 18.03 5.40 -18.28
C TYR A 133 19.25 6.20 -18.74
N ASP A 134 20.15 5.57 -19.48
CA ASP A 134 21.35 6.24 -20.00
C ASP A 134 20.98 7.33 -21.00
N PHE A 135 19.94 7.10 -21.80
CA PHE A 135 19.38 8.10 -22.71
C PHE A 135 18.86 9.33 -21.96
N THR A 136 18.01 9.16 -20.94
CA THR A 136 17.44 10.30 -20.19
C THR A 136 18.51 11.02 -19.38
N LEU A 137 19.51 10.31 -18.87
CA LEU A 137 20.64 10.89 -18.16
C LEU A 137 21.51 11.76 -19.09
N LYS A 138 21.84 11.25 -20.28
CA LYS A 138 22.59 12.02 -21.30
C LYS A 138 21.83 13.27 -21.73
N LEU A 139 20.53 13.14 -21.98
CA LEU A 139 19.67 14.26 -22.34
C LEU A 139 19.67 15.33 -21.24
N ARG A 140 19.45 14.95 -19.99
CA ARG A 140 19.46 15.89 -18.86
C ARG A 140 20.81 16.60 -18.71
N ASN A 141 21.92 15.90 -18.94
CA ASN A 141 23.27 16.45 -18.80
C ASN A 141 23.60 17.52 -19.86
N LYS A 142 22.87 17.58 -20.99
CA LYS A 142 23.02 18.67 -21.97
C LYS A 142 22.54 20.02 -21.41
N PHE A 143 21.65 20.02 -20.43
CA PHE A 143 21.10 21.23 -19.83
C PHE A 143 21.88 21.63 -18.57
N THR A 144 23.11 22.11 -18.78
CA THR A 144 23.92 22.72 -17.72
C THR A 144 23.32 24.06 -17.28
N PRO A 145 23.70 24.62 -16.12
CA PRO A 145 23.21 25.94 -15.69
C PRO A 145 23.40 27.04 -16.75
N ASP A 146 24.53 27.03 -17.47
CA ASP A 146 24.82 27.99 -18.52
C ASP A 146 23.90 27.81 -19.74
N GLU A 147 23.66 26.56 -20.15
CA GLU A 147 22.73 26.24 -21.24
C GLU A 147 21.29 26.59 -20.86
N ILE A 148 20.89 26.32 -19.62
CA ILE A 148 19.57 26.70 -19.07
C ILE A 148 19.40 28.23 -19.15
N TYR A 149 20.37 28.98 -18.64
CA TYR A 149 20.34 30.44 -18.66
C TYR A 149 20.22 30.97 -20.10
N LYS A 150 21.02 30.45 -21.02
CA LYS A 150 20.97 30.82 -22.43
C LYS A 150 19.58 30.57 -23.02
N ILE A 151 19.01 29.39 -22.80
CA ILE A 151 17.67 29.01 -23.30
C ILE A 151 16.57 29.92 -22.73
N GLU A 152 16.67 30.32 -21.46
CA GLU A 152 15.71 31.23 -20.83
C GLU A 152 15.77 32.66 -21.38
N THR A 153 16.94 33.11 -21.83
CA THR A 153 17.11 34.45 -22.43
C THR A 153 16.65 34.56 -23.88
N LEU A 154 16.44 33.44 -24.57
CA LEU A 154 16.02 33.41 -25.98
C LEU A 154 14.53 33.69 -26.14
N LEU A 155 14.18 34.32 -27.26
CA LEU A 155 12.78 34.42 -27.69
C LEU A 155 12.22 33.03 -28.05
N PRO A 156 10.90 32.79 -27.92
CA PRO A 156 10.31 31.47 -28.14
C PRO A 156 10.66 30.83 -29.49
N GLU A 157 10.63 31.61 -30.57
CA GLU A 157 10.95 31.14 -31.93
C GLU A 157 12.43 30.75 -32.10
N GLU A 158 13.32 31.53 -31.49
CA GLU A 158 14.76 31.27 -31.49
C GLU A 158 15.12 30.07 -30.62
N ARG A 159 14.41 29.91 -29.49
CA ARG A 159 14.57 28.80 -28.57
C ARG A 159 14.23 27.46 -29.22
N ASP A 160 13.10 27.37 -29.92
CA ASP A 160 12.69 26.12 -30.55
C ASP A 160 13.66 25.70 -31.65
N LYS A 161 14.17 26.68 -32.42
CA LYS A 161 15.23 26.44 -33.40
C LYS A 161 16.53 25.97 -32.73
N TYR A 162 16.94 26.63 -31.65
CA TYR A 162 18.15 26.27 -30.89
C TYR A 162 18.07 24.85 -30.31
N LEU A 163 16.93 24.49 -29.72
CA LEU A 163 16.70 23.15 -29.16
C LEU A 163 16.71 22.07 -30.24
N LYS A 164 16.19 22.37 -31.44
CA LYS A 164 16.23 21.44 -32.58
C LYS A 164 17.64 21.22 -33.11
N GLU A 165 18.54 22.19 -32.96
CA GLU A 165 19.96 22.06 -33.33
C GLU A 165 20.78 21.35 -32.24
N LEU A 166 20.43 21.56 -30.96
CA LEU A 166 21.14 20.99 -29.80
C LEU A 166 20.80 19.50 -29.54
N LEU A 167 19.55 19.11 -29.82
CA LEU A 167 19.02 17.79 -29.55
C LEU A 167 19.06 16.89 -30.79
N THR A 168 19.21 15.59 -30.57
CA THR A 168 19.00 14.58 -31.62
C THR A 168 17.51 14.40 -31.91
N ASP A 169 17.15 13.79 -33.04
CA ASP A 169 15.74 13.55 -33.41
C ASP A 169 14.95 12.79 -32.33
N GLU A 170 15.58 11.87 -31.60
CA GLU A 170 14.92 11.14 -30.51
C GLU A 170 14.76 11.98 -29.24
N GLU A 171 15.77 12.77 -28.89
CA GLU A 171 15.74 13.69 -27.74
C GLU A 171 14.74 14.82 -27.97
N TYR A 172 14.67 15.34 -29.20
CA TYR A 172 13.75 16.40 -29.57
C TYR A 172 12.29 15.95 -29.46
N LYS A 173 11.97 14.68 -29.75
CA LYS A 173 10.63 14.13 -29.50
C LYS A 173 10.22 14.19 -28.02
N VAL A 174 11.17 14.01 -27.09
CA VAL A 174 10.89 14.14 -25.65
C VAL A 174 10.50 15.58 -25.32
N TYR A 175 11.19 16.55 -25.93
CA TYR A 175 10.84 17.96 -25.82
C TYR A 175 9.46 18.27 -26.44
N GLU A 176 9.17 17.78 -27.64
CA GLU A 176 7.86 17.96 -28.28
C GLU A 176 6.71 17.42 -27.42
N ILE A 177 6.86 16.22 -26.85
CA ILE A 177 5.85 15.62 -25.97
C ILE A 177 5.58 16.51 -24.76
N PHE A 178 6.63 17.11 -24.18
CA PHE A 178 6.50 18.03 -23.06
C PHE A 178 5.73 19.31 -23.45
N VAL A 179 6.10 19.94 -24.58
CA VAL A 179 5.49 21.20 -25.05
C VAL A 179 4.03 21.01 -25.50
N ILE A 180 3.69 19.86 -26.08
CA ILE A 180 2.30 19.54 -26.44
C ILE A 180 1.41 19.48 -25.18
N SER A 181 1.98 18.98 -24.09
CA SER A 181 1.24 18.74 -22.85
C SER A 181 1.20 19.96 -21.93
N ASN A 182 2.16 20.88 -22.04
CA ASN A 182 2.35 21.99 -21.12
C ASN A 182 2.85 23.25 -21.84
N LYS A 183 2.53 24.43 -21.32
CA LYS A 183 3.24 25.65 -21.73
C LYS A 183 4.71 25.52 -21.34
N PHE A 184 5.62 25.74 -22.27
CA PHE A 184 7.04 25.58 -21.99
C PHE A 184 7.50 26.51 -20.85
N ASN A 185 8.10 25.89 -19.84
CA ASN A 185 8.86 26.50 -18.76
C ASN A 185 10.10 25.64 -18.55
N MET A 186 11.27 26.27 -18.47
CA MET A 186 12.55 25.56 -18.39
C MET A 186 12.68 24.76 -17.09
N VAL A 187 12.21 25.31 -15.96
CA VAL A 187 12.19 24.64 -14.66
C VAL A 187 11.32 23.38 -14.75
N ASP A 188 10.10 23.52 -15.28
CA ASP A 188 9.17 22.40 -15.42
C ASP A 188 9.70 21.32 -16.38
N PHE A 189 10.43 21.72 -17.43
CA PHE A 189 11.06 20.79 -18.36
C PHE A 189 12.21 20.01 -17.69
N ILE A 190 13.04 20.68 -16.89
CA ILE A 190 14.09 20.03 -16.11
C ILE A 190 13.50 19.05 -15.10
N ASP A 191 12.44 19.44 -14.41
CA ASP A 191 11.73 18.55 -13.47
C ASP A 191 11.12 17.34 -14.19
N TYR A 192 10.57 17.54 -15.38
CA TYR A 192 10.11 16.46 -16.23
C TYR A 192 11.23 15.48 -16.58
N LEU A 193 12.41 15.96 -16.99
CA LEU A 193 13.58 15.10 -17.26
C LEU A 193 14.05 14.36 -16.00
N ASN A 194 14.08 15.03 -14.84
CA ASN A 194 14.45 14.40 -13.57
C ASN A 194 13.49 13.25 -13.21
N ARG A 195 12.18 13.46 -13.37
CA ARG A 195 11.17 12.39 -13.18
C ARG A 195 11.36 11.23 -14.15
N LEU A 196 11.70 11.51 -15.41
CA LEU A 196 12.00 10.46 -16.38
C LEU A 196 13.23 9.64 -15.99
N ILE A 197 14.27 10.26 -15.41
CA ILE A 197 15.44 9.57 -14.87
C ILE A 197 15.01 8.64 -13.72
N GLU A 198 14.22 9.13 -12.77
CA GLU A 198 13.74 8.33 -11.63
C GLU A 198 12.89 7.13 -12.08
N LEU A 199 11.97 7.33 -13.02
CA LEU A 199 11.10 6.29 -13.55
C LEU A 199 11.84 5.23 -14.36
N ASN A 200 13.02 5.57 -14.90
CA ASN A 200 13.83 4.64 -15.66
C ASN A 200 15.02 4.08 -14.88
N ASN A 201 15.24 4.52 -13.62
CA ASN A 201 16.36 4.08 -12.81
C ASN A 201 16.39 2.54 -12.67
N PRO A 202 17.51 1.89 -13.05
CA PRO A 202 17.63 0.43 -12.97
C PRO A 202 17.87 -0.08 -11.54
N THR A 203 18.15 0.82 -10.58
CA THR A 203 18.46 0.46 -9.20
C THR A 203 17.24 -0.14 -8.51
N VAL A 204 17.41 -1.34 -7.95
CA VAL A 204 16.42 -2.02 -7.12
C VAL A 204 16.82 -1.82 -5.66
N THR A 205 16.03 -1.05 -4.91
CA THR A 205 16.31 -0.86 -3.48
C THR A 205 15.56 -1.91 -2.67
N VAL A 206 16.28 -2.71 -1.88
CA VAL A 206 15.70 -3.74 -1.01
C VAL A 206 15.77 -3.27 0.43
N LEU A 207 14.62 -3.09 1.07
CA LEU A 207 14.51 -2.74 2.48
C LEU A 207 14.49 -4.01 3.33
N VAL A 208 15.34 -4.07 4.34
CA VAL A 208 15.53 -5.21 5.25
C VAL A 208 15.38 -4.79 6.71
N PRO A 209 15.00 -5.69 7.62
CA PRO A 209 14.76 -5.37 9.03
C PRO A 209 16.04 -5.07 9.81
N ASN A 210 17.18 -5.61 9.42
CA ASN A 210 18.43 -5.46 10.17
C ASN A 210 19.67 -5.48 9.28
N LYS A 211 20.80 -5.05 9.84
CA LYS A 211 22.11 -4.93 9.15
C LYS A 211 22.76 -6.28 8.81
N ASN A 212 22.29 -7.38 9.39
CA ASN A 212 22.87 -8.71 9.15
C ASN A 212 22.38 -9.32 7.84
N ILE A 213 21.31 -8.75 7.25
CA ILE A 213 20.76 -9.17 5.97
C ILE A 213 21.27 -8.22 4.90
N ASN A 214 21.92 -8.76 3.87
CA ASN A 214 22.43 -8.01 2.73
C ASN A 214 22.16 -8.81 1.45
N TYR A 215 21.63 -8.18 0.40
CA TYR A 215 21.35 -8.79 -0.90
C TYR A 215 22.14 -8.15 -2.06
N ASP A 216 23.08 -7.25 -1.76
CA ASP A 216 23.90 -6.53 -2.76
C ASP A 216 24.78 -7.48 -3.57
N TYR A 217 25.06 -8.67 -3.04
CA TYR A 217 25.84 -9.71 -3.73
C TYR A 217 25.09 -10.37 -4.89
N ILE A 218 23.76 -10.25 -4.95
CA ILE A 218 22.93 -10.92 -5.97
C ILE A 218 23.11 -10.26 -7.33
N ASP A 219 23.09 -8.93 -7.39
CA ASP A 219 23.24 -8.16 -8.62
C ASP A 219 23.73 -6.74 -8.32
N SER A 220 24.57 -6.20 -9.19
CA SER A 220 25.07 -4.81 -9.14
C SER A 220 23.98 -3.72 -9.06
N LYS A 221 22.77 -4.02 -9.52
CA LYS A 221 21.61 -3.11 -9.50
C LYS A 221 20.90 -3.11 -8.14
N ILE A 222 21.15 -4.10 -7.29
CA ILE A 222 20.53 -4.19 -5.96
C ILE A 222 21.27 -3.30 -4.98
N LYS A 223 20.50 -2.55 -4.19
CA LYS A 223 20.99 -1.81 -3.03
C LYS A 223 20.15 -2.12 -1.81
N THR A 224 20.77 -2.73 -0.82
CA THR A 224 20.13 -3.10 0.44
C THR A 224 20.18 -1.92 1.40
N LYS A 225 19.06 -1.61 2.03
CA LYS A 225 18.94 -0.57 3.07
C LYS A 225 18.18 -1.11 4.26
N VAL A 226 18.64 -0.78 5.46
CA VAL A 226 17.94 -1.15 6.69
C VAL A 226 16.76 -0.20 6.93
N SER A 227 15.64 -0.77 7.38
CA SER A 227 14.43 -0.04 7.72
C SER A 227 13.85 -0.57 9.03
N ASP A 228 13.80 0.28 10.05
CA ASP A 228 13.28 -0.08 11.39
C ASP A 228 11.78 -0.41 11.38
N ASN A 229 11.06 0.05 10.35
CA ASN A 229 9.62 -0.20 10.20
C ASN A 229 9.28 -1.65 9.80
N ILE A 230 10.27 -2.49 9.49
CA ILE A 230 10.08 -3.87 9.07
C ILE A 230 10.42 -4.78 10.24
N TYR A 231 9.43 -5.52 10.73
CA TYR A 231 9.65 -6.57 11.72
C TYR A 231 10.23 -7.82 11.06
N ARG A 232 9.68 -8.23 9.91
CA ARG A 232 10.16 -9.40 9.16
C ARG A 232 9.89 -9.31 7.67
N GLY A 233 10.76 -9.92 6.85
CA GLY A 233 10.63 -9.95 5.40
C GLY A 233 11.36 -8.80 4.72
N ILE A 234 10.98 -8.48 3.49
CA ILE A 234 11.63 -7.43 2.70
C ILE A 234 10.60 -6.55 1.97
N LYS A 235 10.98 -5.30 1.68
CA LYS A 235 10.27 -4.48 0.69
C LYS A 235 11.18 -4.20 -0.48
N ILE A 236 10.66 -4.33 -1.69
CA ILE A 236 11.41 -4.03 -2.91
C ILE A 236 10.86 -2.73 -3.48
N ILE A 237 11.73 -1.75 -3.70
CA ILE A 237 11.41 -0.47 -4.31
C ILE A 237 12.10 -0.39 -5.66
N TYR A 238 11.30 -0.27 -6.72
CA TYR A 238 11.80 -0.19 -8.10
C TYR A 238 10.88 0.70 -8.95
N LYS A 239 11.44 1.70 -9.64
CA LYS A 239 10.71 2.61 -10.54
C LYS A 239 9.43 3.21 -9.93
N ASN A 240 9.56 3.75 -8.72
CA ASN A 240 8.45 4.31 -7.93
C ASN A 240 7.31 3.32 -7.61
N LYS A 241 7.59 2.01 -7.64
CA LYS A 241 6.69 0.96 -7.17
C LYS A 241 7.28 0.31 -5.93
N VAL A 242 6.40 -0.01 -4.99
CA VAL A 242 6.73 -0.73 -3.76
C VAL A 242 6.09 -2.11 -3.83
N TYR A 243 6.90 -3.14 -3.68
CA TYR A 243 6.47 -4.52 -3.54
C TYR A 243 6.75 -4.95 -2.11
N ASP A 244 5.70 -5.08 -1.32
CA ASP A 244 5.81 -5.35 0.12
C ASP A 244 5.66 -6.86 0.37
N PHE A 245 6.74 -7.49 0.80
CA PHE A 245 6.79 -8.89 1.24
C PHE A 245 7.18 -8.95 2.72
N SER A 246 6.74 -7.96 3.49
CA SER A 246 7.16 -7.79 4.87
C SER A 246 5.98 -7.64 5.84
N LEU A 247 6.27 -7.90 7.11
CA LEU A 247 5.39 -7.70 8.24
C LEU A 247 5.94 -6.50 9.04
N ASN A 248 5.06 -5.59 9.42
CA ASN A 248 5.36 -4.44 10.27
C ASN A 248 4.60 -4.60 11.59
N GLU A 249 5.07 -3.97 12.66
CA GLU A 249 4.48 -4.08 14.01
C GLU A 249 2.99 -3.67 14.06
N GLY A 250 2.53 -2.80 13.15
CA GLY A 250 1.12 -2.40 13.06
C GLY A 250 0.19 -3.37 12.32
N ASN A 251 0.72 -4.47 11.76
CA ASN A 251 -0.05 -5.50 11.03
C ASN A 251 -0.26 -6.78 11.87
N VAL A 252 0.13 -6.78 13.15
CA VAL A 252 0.01 -7.93 14.07
C VAL A 252 -1.06 -7.64 15.11
#